data_AF-J1E905-F1
#
_entry.id   AF-J1E905-F1
#
_cell.length_a   1.000
_cell.length_b   1.000
_cell.length_c   1.000
_cell.angle_alpha   90.00
_cell.angle_beta   90.00
_cell.angle_gamma   90.00
#
_symmetry.space_group_name_H-M   'P 1'
#
loop_
_entity.id
_entity.type
_entity.pdbx_description
1 polymer ?
#
loop_
_entity_poly.entity_id
_entity_poly.type
_entity_poly.pdbx_seq_one_letter_code
_entity_poly.pdbx_strand_id
1 'polypeptide(L)' 'MTHPTILRLPEWFGRPEQILLPLPAAEYLVQEVHRDWWHVVAKPTGQTVYTGLGPIELLAWQNENNYRVLRPTRFPE' A
#
# COMPACT_ATOMS: atom_id res chain seq x y z
N MET A 1 -7.17 5.81 19.10
CA MET A 1 -6.09 4.88 18.71
C MET A 1 -6.24 4.62 17.23
N THR A 2 -5.30 5.11 16.43
CA THR A 2 -5.27 4.99 14.97
C THR A 2 -4.84 3.58 14.61
N HIS A 3 -5.79 2.77 14.13
CA HIS A 3 -5.53 1.40 13.72
C HIS A 3 -4.67 1.38 12.45
N PRO A 4 -3.69 0.46 12.34
CA PRO A 4 -2.60 0.56 11.37
C PRO A 4 -3.06 0.29 9.94
N THR A 5 -2.42 0.98 9.00
CA THR A 5 -2.48 0.62 7.59
C THR A 5 -1.40 -0.42 7.31
N ILE A 6 -1.71 -1.44 6.52
CA ILE A 6 -0.71 -2.42 6.09
C ILE A 6 -0.48 -2.26 4.59
N LEU A 7 0.78 -2.15 4.19
CA LEU A 7 1.19 -2.35 2.80
C LEU A 7 1.61 -3.81 2.63
N ARG A 8 0.85 -4.56 1.84
CA ARG A 8 1.17 -5.94 1.46
C ARG A 8 1.92 -5.92 0.13
N LEU A 9 3.14 -6.44 0.14
CA LEU A 9 3.99 -6.60 -1.03
C LEU A 9 3.70 -7.94 -1.74
N PRO A 10 4.22 -8.13 -2.96
CA PRO A 10 4.20 -9.44 -3.60
C PRO A 10 4.83 -10.51 -2.72
N GLU A 11 4.47 -11.75 -3.00
CA GLU A 11 5.12 -12.89 -2.42
C GLU A 11 6.51 -13.06 -3.02
N TRP A 12 7.53 -12.67 -2.25
CA TRP A 12 8.93 -12.90 -2.60
C TRP A 12 9.36 -14.20 -1.91
N PHE A 13 9.72 -15.21 -2.69
CA PHE A 13 10.24 -16.50 -2.18
C PHE A 13 9.29 -17.28 -1.26
N GLY A 14 7.99 -17.29 -1.56
CA GLY A 14 7.03 -18.11 -0.80
C GLY A 14 6.44 -17.41 0.42
N ARG A 15 6.76 -16.14 0.69
CA ARG A 15 6.23 -15.38 1.83
C ARG A 15 5.77 -13.97 1.42
N PRO A 16 4.51 -13.60 1.67
CA PRO A 16 4.08 -12.22 1.50
C PRO A 16 4.72 -11.34 2.58
N GLU A 17 5.35 -10.26 2.17
CA GLU A 17 5.89 -9.26 3.09
C GLU A 17 4.83 -8.20 3.41
N GLN A 18 4.78 -7.79 4.67
CA GLN A 18 3.83 -6.78 5.16
C GLN A 18 4.57 -5.68 5.90
N ILE A 19 4.29 -4.44 5.53
CA ILE A 19 4.86 -3.24 6.15
C ILE A 19 3.74 -2.52 6.89
N LEU A 20 3.94 -2.28 8.19
CA LEU A 20 3.06 -1.42 8.97
C LEU A 20 3.35 0.04 8.65
N LEU A 21 2.31 0.76 8.24
CA LEU A 21 2.38 2.16 7.86
C LEU A 21 1.81 3.05 8.98
N PRO A 22 2.49 4.17 9.32
CA PRO A 22 2.13 5.00 10.49
C PRO A 22 0.88 5.85 10.29
N LEU A 23 0.43 6.08 9.05
CA LEU A 23 -0.72 6.93 8.74
C LEU A 23 -1.96 6.09 8.35
N PRO A 24 -3.16 6.68 8.38
CA PRO A 24 -4.35 6.08 7.79
C PRO A 24 -4.18 5.83 6.29
N ALA A 25 -4.86 4.81 5.76
CA ALA A 25 -4.71 4.39 4.37
C ALA A 25 -5.08 5.50 3.36
N ALA A 26 -6.02 6.37 3.74
CA ALA A 26 -6.41 7.54 2.95
C ALA A 26 -5.31 8.61 2.82
N GLU A 27 -4.27 8.57 3.64
CA GLU A 27 -3.13 9.49 3.59
C GLU A 27 -2.00 9.01 2.66
N TYR A 28 -2.18 7.86 2.02
CA TYR A 28 -1.22 7.34 1.04
C TYR A 28 -1.74 7.53 -0.39
N LEU A 29 -0.85 7.99 -1.26
CA LEU A 29 -1.01 7.93 -2.70
C LEU A 29 -0.36 6.63 -3.18
N VAL A 30 -1.13 5.80 -3.89
CA VAL A 30 -0.64 4.54 -4.46
C VAL A 30 -0.83 4.60 -5.96
N GLN A 31 0.25 4.49 -6.70
CA GLN A 31 0.26 4.64 -8.15
C GLN A 31 1.18 3.59 -8.78
N GLU A 32 0.71 2.97 -9.86
CA GLU A 32 1.59 2.24 -10.77
C GLU A 32 2.26 3.28 -11.69
N VAL A 33 3.58 3.44 -11.64
CA VAL A 33 4.30 4.48 -12.42
C VAL A 33 4.88 3.93 -13.73
N HIS A 34 5.03 2.62 -13.83
CA HIS A 34 5.26 1.87 -15.07
C HIS A 34 4.73 0.45 -14.89
N ARG A 35 4.68 -0.36 -15.97
CA ARG A 35 4.18 -1.73 -15.90
C ARG A 35 4.80 -2.48 -14.72
N ASP A 36 3.94 -2.94 -13.82
CA ASP A 36 4.22 -3.70 -12.61
C ASP A 36 5.09 -2.99 -11.56
N TRP A 37 5.28 -1.67 -11.65
CA TRP A 37 6.07 -0.91 -10.68
C TRP A 37 5.29 0.19 -10.02
N TRP A 38 5.37 0.20 -8.71
CA TRP A 38 4.46 0.91 -7.84
C TRP A 38 5.21 1.89 -6.97
N HIS A 39 4.64 3.08 -6.84
CA HIS A 39 5.02 4.09 -5.87
C HIS A 39 3.93 4.21 -4.80
N VAL A 40 4.36 4.18 -3.54
CA VAL A 40 3.54 4.50 -2.38
C VAL A 40 4.16 5.71 -1.69
N VAL A 41 3.40 6.80 -1.60
CA VAL A 41 3.87 8.08 -1.05
C VAL A 41 2.90 8.55 0.04
N ALA A 42 3.43 8.97 1.19
CA ALA A 42 2.65 9.66 2.21
C ALA A 42 2.31 11.08 1.74
N LYS A 43 1.03 11.38 1.53
CA LYS A 43 0.57 12.69 1.03
C LYS A 43 0.99 13.88 1.92
N PRO A 44 0.93 13.79 3.27
CA PRO A 44 1.24 14.95 4.11
C PRO A 44 2.70 15.38 4.05
N THR A 45 3.62 14.44 3.83
CA THR A 45 5.08 14.69 3.88
C THR A 45 5.75 14.59 2.51
N GLY A 46 5.07 14.02 1.52
CA GLY A 46 5.67 13.64 0.24
C GLY A 46 6.68 12.49 0.34
N GLN A 47 6.79 11.83 1.49
CA GLN A 47 7.77 10.76 1.69
C GLN A 47 7.37 9.49 0.95
N THR A 48 8.27 8.97 0.12
CA THR A 48 8.16 7.63 -0.47
C THR A 48 8.32 6.58 0.62
N VAL A 49 7.29 5.75 0.80
CA VAL A 49 7.34 4.60 1.72
C VAL A 49 7.64 3.29 0.99
N TYR A 50 7.34 3.22 -0.32
CA TYR A 50 7.71 2.10 -1.17
C TYR A 50 7.86 2.53 -2.63
N THR A 51 8.87 1.98 -3.29
CA THR A 51 9.04 2.01 -4.75
C THR A 51 9.57 0.67 -5.20
N GLY A 52 8.88 0.00 -6.13
CA GLY A 52 9.31 -1.32 -6.58
C GLY A 52 8.21 -2.15 -7.24
N LEU A 53 8.54 -3.42 -7.48
CA LEU A 53 7.67 -4.38 -8.16
C LEU A 53 6.40 -4.69 -7.37
N GLY A 54 5.27 -4.69 -8.07
CA GLY A 54 3.99 -5.16 -7.57
C GLY A 54 3.65 -6.58 -8.01
N PRO A 55 2.39 -7.02 -7.80
CA PRO A 55 1.26 -6.23 -7.28
C PRO A 55 1.40 -5.87 -5.79
N ILE A 56 0.97 -4.66 -5.42
CA ILE A 56 0.87 -4.25 -4.02
C ILE A 56 -0.58 -4.03 -3.61
N GLU A 57 -0.84 -4.12 -2.31
CA GLU A 57 -2.14 -3.79 -1.74
C GLU A 57 -1.99 -2.93 -0.48
N LEU A 58 -2.86 -1.94 -0.36
CA LEU A 58 -3.02 -1.18 0.88
C LEU A 58 -4.24 -1.72 1.63
N LEU A 59 -4.04 -2.19 2.85
CA LEU A 59 -5.08 -2.73 3.71
C LEU A 59 -5.42 -1.67 4.76
N ALA A 60 -6.65 -1.16 4.68
CA ALA A 60 -7.20 -0.23 5.65
C ALA A 60 -7.92 -1.01 6.75
N TRP A 61 -7.52 -0.83 8.01
CA TRP A 61 -8.24 -1.44 9.13
C TRP A 61 -9.70 -0.95 9.19
N GLN A 62 -10.63 -1.85 9.49
CA GLN A 62 -12.06 -1.54 9.65
C GLN A 62 -12.56 -1.90 11.06
N ASN A 63 -12.22 -3.10 11.54
CA ASN A 63 -12.54 -3.61 12.88
C ASN A 63 -11.59 -4.77 13.24
N GLU A 64 -11.74 -5.33 14.45
CA GLU A 64 -10.83 -6.33 15.05
C GLU A 64 -10.46 -7.52 14.16
N ASN A 65 -11.26 -7.85 13.14
CA ASN A 65 -11.01 -8.96 12.21
C ASN A 65 -11.16 -8.59 10.73
N ASN A 66 -11.16 -7.30 10.37
CA ASN A 66 -11.45 -6.91 9.00
C ASN A 66 -10.54 -5.79 8.48
N TYR A 67 -9.94 -6.05 7.33
CA TYR A 67 -9.22 -5.07 6.53
C TYR A 67 -9.88 -4.93 5.17
N ARG A 68 -10.07 -3.68 4.73
CA ARG A 68 -10.51 -3.37 3.38
C ARG A 68 -9.28 -3.20 2.49
N VAL A 69 -9.22 -3.98 1.40
CA VAL A 69 -8.24 -3.78 0.33
C VAL A 69 -8.60 -2.49 -0.42
N LEU A 70 -7.69 -1.53 -0.42
CA LEU A 70 -7.75 -0.37 -1.30
C LEU A 70 -7.07 -0.75 -2.60
N ARG A 71 -7.87 -0.87 -3.67
CA ARG A 71 -7.33 -1.10 -5.00
C ARG A 71 -6.68 0.18 -5.48
N PRO A 72 -5.38 0.15 -5.80
CA PRO A 72 -4.71 1.34 -6.28
C PRO A 72 -5.09 1.64 -7.73
N THR A 73 -5.02 2.91 -8.10
CA THR A 73 -5.32 3.37 -9.45
C THR A 73 -4.18 2.95 -10.38
N ARG A 74 -4.48 2.09 -11.36
CA ARG A 74 -3.54 1.76 -12.45
C ARG A 74 -3.51 2.91 -13.47
N PHE A 75 -2.40 3.05 -14.18
CA PHE A 75 -2.37 3.90 -15.36
C PHE A 75 -3.42 3.42 -16.38
N PRO A 76 -4.14 4.32 -17.08
CA PRO A 76 -4.81 3.94 -18.31
C PRO A 76 -3.75 3.50 -19.34
N GLU A 77 -4.01 2.39 -20.03
CA GLU A 77 -3.15 1.84 -21.09
C GLU A 77 -2.90 2.82 -22.24
#